data_AF-A0A556PKR0-F1
#
_entry.id   AF-A0A556PKR0-F1
#
_cell.length_a   1.000
_cell.length_b   1.000
_cell.length_c   1.000
_cell.angle_alpha   90.00
_cell.angle_beta   90.00
_cell.angle_gamma   90.00
#
_symmetry.space_group_name_H-M   'P 1'
#
loop_
_entity.id
_entity.type
_entity.pdbx_description
1 polymer ?
#
loop_
_entity_poly.entity_id
_entity_poly.type
_entity_poly.pdbx_seq_one_letter_code
_entity_poly.pdbx_strand_id
1 'polypeptide(L)'
;MNKEVGIHSDQFQSLTSSLRASVSGIDGIRTNRSFHQTNSKPFTNDLENIVRAIELIQRYQELMHSDVDVLMKTGEEIKEQDRKLSEINGIAMDGPRPIR
;
A
#
# COMPACT_ATOMS: atom_id res chain seq x y z
N MET A 1 -13.34 2.10 -30.48
CA MET A 1 -12.86 3.06 -29.45
C MET A 1 -12.89 2.36 -28.11
N ASN A 2 -11.86 1.57 -27.82
CA ASN A 2 -11.67 1.02 -26.47
C ASN A 2 -11.07 2.16 -25.65
N LYS A 3 -11.83 2.63 -24.65
CA LYS A 3 -11.27 3.48 -23.60
C LYS A 3 -10.21 2.61 -22.90
N GLU A 4 -8.95 2.82 -23.27
CA GLU A 4 -7.82 2.32 -22.49
C GLU A 4 -8.12 2.63 -21.03
N VAL A 5 -8.00 1.62 -20.17
CA VAL A 5 -8.02 1.82 -18.72
C VAL A 5 -6.68 2.48 -18.40
N GLY A 6 -6.54 3.74 -18.80
CA GLY A 6 -5.42 4.59 -18.46
C GLY A 6 -5.56 4.93 -17.00
N ILE A 7 -5.23 3.98 -16.12
CA ILE A 7 -4.81 4.36 -14.78
C ILE A 7 -3.70 5.38 -15.01
N HIS A 8 -3.87 6.59 -14.49
CA HIS A 8 -2.78 7.55 -14.45
C HIS A 8 -1.70 6.95 -13.55
N SER A 9 -0.84 6.11 -14.13
CA SER A 9 0.14 5.26 -13.44
C SER A 9 1.02 6.11 -12.54
N ASP A 10 1.41 7.29 -13.03
CA ASP A 10 2.20 8.27 -12.28
C ASP A 10 1.43 8.82 -11.06
N GLN A 11 0.14 9.10 -11.22
CA GLN A 11 -0.71 9.57 -10.12
C GLN A 11 -0.97 8.44 -9.11
N PHE A 12 -1.21 7.22 -9.57
CA PHE A 12 -1.39 6.05 -8.72
C PHE A 12 -0.13 5.72 -7.92
N GLN A 13 1.04 5.74 -8.57
CA GLN A 13 2.33 5.51 -7.94
C GLN A 13 2.66 6.63 -6.92
N SER A 14 2.34 7.87 -7.26
CA SER A 14 2.50 9.01 -6.35
C SER A 14 1.61 8.89 -5.11
N LEU A 15 0.34 8.51 -5.29
CA LEU A 15 -0.61 8.32 -4.18
C LEU A 15 -0.23 7.14 -3.28
N THR A 16 0.17 6.00 -3.86
CA THR A 16 0.63 4.83 -3.08
C THR A 16 1.94 5.11 -2.34
N SER A 17 2.87 5.86 -2.95
CA SER A 17 4.09 6.31 -2.27
C SER A 17 3.80 7.26 -1.11
N SER A 18 2.85 8.18 -1.30
CA SER A 18 2.39 9.11 -0.26
C SER A 18 1.69 8.38 0.89
N LEU A 19 0.90 7.35 0.57
CA LEU A 19 0.27 6.48 1.56
C LEU A 19 1.33 5.70 2.35
N ARG A 20 2.32 5.11 1.68
CA ARG A 20 3.45 4.43 2.33
C ARG A 20 4.18 5.35 3.30
N ALA A 21 4.50 6.57 2.87
CA ALA A 21 5.16 7.57 3.71
C ALA A 21 4.30 7.96 4.92
N SER A 22 2.98 8.08 4.73
CA SER A 22 2.03 8.37 5.81
C SER A 22 1.97 7.25 6.84
N VAL A 23 1.94 5.98 6.41
CA VAL A 23 1.94 4.81 7.31
C VAL A 23 3.29 4.67 8.02
N SER A 24 4.41 4.95 7.34
CA SER A 24 5.74 4.97 7.97
C SER A 24 5.93 6.12 8.96
N GLY A 25 5.21 7.22 8.80
CA GLY A 25 5.21 8.36 9.73
C GLY A 25 4.37 8.15 11.00
N ILE A 26 3.65 7.03 11.10
CA ILE A 26 3.03 6.60 12.36
C ILE A 26 4.17 6.13 13.27
N ASP A 27 4.67 7.04 14.11
CA ASP A 27 5.70 6.73 15.11
C ASP A 27 5.16 5.66 16.07
N GLY A 28 5.81 4.50 16.07
CA GLY A 28 5.50 3.43 17.01
C GLY A 28 5.71 3.91 18.44
N ILE A 29 4.64 3.89 19.24
CA ILE A 29 4.75 4.25 20.66
C ILE A 29 5.72 3.25 21.30
N ARG A 30 6.85 3.74 21.81
CA ARG A 30 7.88 2.91 22.44
C ARG A 30 7.32 2.27 23.72
N THR A 31 6.98 1.00 23.66
CA THR A 31 6.45 0.19 24.78
C THR A 31 7.50 -0.16 25.84
N ASN A 32 8.77 0.17 25.62
CA ASN A 32 9.90 -0.31 26.42
C ASN A 32 10.08 0.40 27.80
N ARG A 33 9.03 1.03 28.33
CA ARG A 33 9.06 1.59 29.70
C ARG A 33 8.56 0.53 30.67
N SER A 34 9.47 -0.13 31.38
CA SER A 34 9.12 -1.00 32.50
C SER A 34 8.71 -0.14 33.70
N PHE A 35 7.42 -0.18 34.07
CA PHE A 35 6.89 0.55 35.22
C PHE A 35 7.01 -0.30 36.50
N HIS A 36 8.23 -0.67 36.87
CA HIS A 36 8.51 -1.53 38.04
C HIS A 36 8.27 -0.86 39.41
N GLN A 37 7.81 0.40 39.47
CA GLN A 37 7.70 1.15 40.73
C GLN A 37 6.26 1.48 41.17
N THR A 38 5.22 1.23 40.37
CA THR A 38 3.85 1.62 40.72
C THR A 38 3.05 0.43 41.24
N ASN A 39 3.19 0.15 42.54
CA ASN A 39 2.56 -0.98 43.24
C ASN A 39 1.06 -0.70 43.58
N SER A 40 0.35 0.05 42.74
CA SER A 40 -1.08 0.35 42.89
C SER A 40 -1.89 -0.31 41.76
N LYS A 41 -2.66 -1.36 42.10
CA LYS A 41 -3.39 -2.22 41.16
C LYS A 41 -4.17 -1.50 40.04
N PRO A 42 -4.88 -0.38 40.27
CA PRO A 42 -5.60 0.32 39.20
C PRO A 42 -4.64 0.88 38.14
N PHE A 43 -3.51 1.44 38.59
CA PHE A 43 -2.52 2.07 37.72
C PHE A 43 -1.76 1.05 36.87
N THR A 44 -1.50 -0.14 37.43
CA THR A 44 -0.85 -1.23 36.70
C THR A 44 -1.77 -1.78 35.60
N ASN A 45 -3.07 -1.96 35.88
CA ASN A 45 -4.06 -2.41 34.90
C ASN A 45 -4.25 -1.41 33.75
N ASP A 46 -4.36 -0.11 34.06
CA ASP A 46 -4.51 0.93 33.04
C ASP A 46 -3.28 0.99 32.12
N LEU A 47 -2.07 0.83 32.69
CA LEU A 47 -0.84 0.76 31.92
C LEU A 47 -0.74 -0.50 31.05
N GLU A 48 -1.15 -1.67 31.54
CA GLU A 48 -1.22 -2.88 30.71
C GLU A 48 -2.21 -2.73 29.55
N ASN A 49 -3.35 -2.08 29.78
CA ASN A 49 -4.32 -1.80 28.72
C ASN A 49 -3.75 -0.83 27.68
N ILE A 50 -2.98 0.18 28.11
CA ILE A 50 -2.25 1.09 27.20
C ILE A 50 -1.22 0.31 26.37
N VAL A 51 -0.46 -0.60 26.97
CA VAL A 51 0.51 -1.44 26.23
C VAL A 51 -0.21 -2.29 25.18
N ARG A 52 -1.32 -2.95 25.53
CA ARG A 52 -2.12 -3.74 24.57
C ARG A 52 -2.70 -2.88 23.44
N ALA A 53 -3.13 -1.66 23.75
CA ALA A 53 -3.61 -0.71 22.74
C ALA A 53 -2.49 -0.29 21.77
N ILE A 54 -1.28 -0.07 22.28
CA ILE A 54 -0.11 0.24 21.46
C ILE A 54 0.25 -0.94 20.55
N GLU A 55 0.30 -2.16 21.09
CA GLU A 55 0.53 -3.38 20.30
C GLU A 55 -0.51 -3.55 19.19
N LEU A 56 -1.78 -3.24 19.49
CA LEU A 56 -2.85 -3.28 18.51
C LEU A 56 -2.63 -2.26 17.38
N ILE A 57 -2.25 -1.02 17.73
CA ILE A 57 -1.91 0.02 16.75
C ILE A 57 -0.74 -0.42 15.86
N GLN A 58 0.30 -1.03 16.44
CA GLN A 58 1.43 -1.57 15.68
C GLN A 58 1.00 -2.66 14.69
N ARG A 59 0.12 -3.59 15.11
CA ARG A 59 -0.43 -4.60 14.20
C ARG A 59 -1.24 -4.00 13.06
N TYR A 60 -2.03 -2.96 13.33
CA TYR A 60 -2.77 -2.24 12.28
C TYR A 60 -1.82 -1.53 11.31
N GLN A 61 -0.70 -0.98 11.80
CA GLN A 61 0.33 -0.38 10.96
C GLN A 61 0.98 -1.43 10.03
N GLU A 62 1.30 -2.62 10.55
CA GLU A 62 1.81 -3.74 9.74
C GLU A 62 0.82 -4.18 8.66
N LEU A 63 -0.48 -4.28 9.00
CA LEU A 63 -1.52 -4.60 8.04
C LEU A 63 -1.60 -3.54 6.92
N MET A 64 -1.60 -2.26 7.28
CA MET A 64 -1.62 -1.17 6.31
C MET A 64 -0.38 -1.17 5.40
N HIS A 65 0.79 -1.50 5.92
CA HIS A 65 1.99 -1.68 5.09
C HIS A 65 1.82 -2.81 4.08
N SER A 66 1.28 -3.96 4.50
CA SER A 66 1.00 -5.08 3.61
C SER A 66 0.01 -4.70 2.50
N ASP A 67 -1.07 -3.98 2.84
CA ASP A 67 -2.07 -3.55 1.86
C ASP A 67 -1.48 -2.57 0.84
N VAL A 68 -0.61 -1.65 1.29
CA VAL A 68 0.12 -0.74 0.39
C VAL A 68 1.03 -1.52 -0.57
N ASP A 69 1.75 -2.53 -0.09
CA ASP A 69 2.61 -3.36 -0.95
C ASP A 69 1.80 -4.14 -2.00
N VAL A 70 0.61 -4.65 -1.62
CA VAL A 70 -0.31 -5.28 -2.57
C VAL A 70 -0.80 -4.28 -3.61
N LEU A 71 -1.21 -3.07 -3.20
CA LEU A 71 -1.64 -2.03 -4.13
C LEU A 71 -0.54 -1.65 -5.13
N MET A 72 0.70 -1.49 -4.66
CA MET A 72 1.85 -1.21 -5.52
C MET A 72 2.06 -2.33 -6.54
N LYS A 73 2.04 -3.59 -6.09
CA LYS A 73 2.20 -4.75 -6.98
C LYS A 73 1.09 -4.83 -8.03
N THR A 74 -0.16 -4.67 -7.63
CA THR A 74 -1.31 -4.69 -8.55
C THR A 74 -1.22 -3.54 -9.55
N GLY A 75 -0.75 -2.35 -9.14
CA GLY A 75 -0.51 -1.24 -10.07
C GLY A 75 0.51 -1.58 -11.16
N GLU A 76 1.63 -2.20 -10.79
CA GLU A 76 2.65 -2.65 -11.75
C GLU A 76 2.13 -3.75 -12.68
N GLU A 77 1.33 -4.69 -12.16
CA GLU A 77 0.69 -5.73 -12.97
C GLU A 77 -0.27 -5.14 -14.02
N ILE A 78 -1.06 -4.14 -13.64
CA ILE A 78 -1.97 -3.45 -14.57
C ILE A 78 -1.18 -2.71 -15.64
N LYS A 79 -0.11 -1.99 -15.26
CA LYS A 79 0.77 -1.28 -16.20
C LYS A 79 1.39 -2.24 -17.22
N GLU A 80 1.88 -3.38 -16.76
CA GLU A 80 2.48 -4.39 -17.63
C GLU A 80 1.45 -5.07 -18.55
N GLN A 81 0.23 -5.29 -18.06
CA GLN A 81 -0.87 -5.79 -18.90
C GLN A 81 -1.27 -4.77 -19.97
N ASP A 82 -1.37 -3.49 -19.61
CA ASP A 82 -1.69 -2.41 -20.55
C ASP A 82 -0.62 -2.32 -21.66
N ARG A 83 0.67 -2.33 -21.29
CA ARG A 83 1.80 -2.38 -22.24
C ARG A 83 1.67 -3.55 -23.22
N LYS A 84 1.39 -4.77 -22.72
CA LYS A 84 1.22 -5.97 -23.57
C LYS A 84 0.03 -5.83 -24.52
N LEU A 85 -1.08 -5.26 -24.05
CA LEU A 85 -2.26 -5.03 -24.88
C LEU A 85 -1.99 -3.99 -25.97
N SER A 86 -1.26 -2.91 -25.67
CA SER A 86 -0.84 -1.92 -26.67
C SER A 86 0.08 -2.53 -27.73
N GLU A 87 1.01 -3.41 -27.35
CA GLU A 87 1.89 -4.12 -28.30
C GLU A 87 1.11 -5.04 -29.24
N ILE A 88 0.14 -5.78 -28.72
CA ILE A 88 -0.73 -6.66 -29.53
C ILE A 88 -1.61 -5.83 -30.47
N ASN A 89 -2.19 -4.72 -30.01
CA ASN A 89 -3.04 -3.85 -30.82
C ASN A 89 -2.24 -3.03 -31.85
N GLY A 90 -0.97 -2.71 -31.57
CA GLY A 90 -0.07 -2.02 -32.51
C GLY A 90 0.34 -2.88 -33.71
N ILE A 91 0.37 -4.20 -33.56
CA ILE A 91 0.70 -5.16 -34.64
C ILE A 91 -0.50 -5.34 -35.61
N ALA A 92 -1.74 -5.11 -35.17
CA ALA A 92 -2.95 -5.33 -35.98
C ALA A 92 -3.20 -4.27 -37.08
N MET A 93 -2.34 -3.26 -37.24
CA MET A 93 -2.51 -2.16 -38.20
C MET A 93 -1.88 -2.40 -39.59
N ASP A 94 -1.07 -3.45 -39.80
CA ASP A 94 -0.54 -3.79 -41.14
C ASP A 94 -1.43 -4.87 -41.80
N GLY A 95 -2.66 -4.48 -42.10
CA GLY A 95 -3.59 -5.29 -42.91
C GLY A 95 -3.11 -5.41 -44.37
N PRO A 96 -3.60 -6.41 -45.14
CA PRO A 96 -3.15 -6.65 -46.50
C PRO A 96 -3.33 -5.41 -47.37
N ARG A 97 -2.24 -4.89 -47.95
CA ARG A 97 -2.30 -3.77 -48.90
C ARG A 97 -2.84 -4.28 -50.24
N PRO A 98 -3.79 -3.58 -50.89
CA PRO A 98 -4.30 -3.99 -52.18
C PRO A 98 -3.19 -3.94 -53.22
N ILE A 99 -3.05 -5.03 -53.96
CA ILE A 99 -2.12 -5.18 -55.08
C ILE A 99 -2.59 -4.21 -56.18
N ARG A 100 -1.67 -3.36 -56.66
CA ARG A 100 -1.90 -2.44 -57.78
C ARG A 100 -1.77 -3.14 -59.12
#